data_AF-A0A951EIK4-F1
#
_entry.id   AF-A0A951EIK4-F1
#
_cell.length_a   1.000
_cell.length_b   1.000
_cell.length_c   1.000
_cell.angle_alpha   90.00
_cell.angle_beta   90.00
_cell.angle_gamma   90.00
#
_symmetry.space_group_name_H-M   'P 1'
#
loop_
_entity.id
_entity.type
_entity.pdbx_description
1 polymer ?
#
loop_
_entity_poly.entity_id
_entity_poly.type
_entity_poly.pdbx_seq_one_letter_code
_entity_poly.pdbx_strand_id
1 'polypeptide(L)'
;MTTASFLWKRLSRSLLAPLMGLACLATQPGAHAQNVAPFGFTLVMNEVQIYINLGGAGGWTGITEEGVDDGGRLKDLVKGVETRGNRSFVPRAMVQYVCSERCSSNFFGDEPKEDTVFWKDGSQTTGRIEVRCGEYNRCFVYQDGKPRHPKASYEGDWPRVKYMYLAKSAKP
;
A
#
# COMPACT_ATOMS: atom_id res chain seq x y z
N MET A 1 26.55 71.72 9.49
CA MET A 1 25.45 72.61 9.93
C MET A 1 24.46 72.58 8.77
N THR A 2 23.23 72.07 8.86
CA THR A 2 22.19 72.28 9.88
C THR A 2 21.20 71.10 9.90
N THR A 3 20.68 70.81 11.08
CA THR A 3 19.70 69.78 11.48
C THR A 3 18.26 70.33 11.56
N ALA A 4 17.25 69.51 11.25
CA ALA A 4 15.87 69.57 11.81
C ALA A 4 15.16 68.23 11.45
N SER A 5 14.90 67.26 12.35
CA SER A 5 13.93 67.18 13.47
C SER A 5 12.46 67.27 13.01
N PHE A 6 11.79 66.13 12.73
CA PHE A 6 10.91 65.33 13.61
C PHE A 6 9.59 66.00 14.06
N LEU A 7 8.45 65.42 13.70
CA LEU A 7 7.31 64.95 14.55
C LEU A 7 6.06 64.72 13.65
N TRP A 8 5.50 63.52 13.45
CA TRP A 8 4.79 62.54 14.30
C TRP A 8 3.25 62.64 14.25
N LYS A 9 2.63 61.51 13.83
CA LYS A 9 1.31 60.96 14.26
C LYS A 9 0.05 61.71 13.75
N ARG A 10 -1.09 61.07 13.40
CA ARG A 10 -1.63 59.73 13.68
C ARG A 10 -2.95 59.50 12.89
N LEU A 11 -3.30 58.23 12.69
CA LEU A 11 -4.65 57.61 12.74
C LEU A 11 -5.63 57.71 11.55
N SER A 12 -5.78 56.57 10.88
CA SER A 12 -7.04 55.81 10.73
C SER A 12 -6.73 54.44 10.10
N ARG A 13 -6.45 53.38 10.88
CA ARG A 13 -7.40 52.34 11.32
C ARG A 13 -8.34 51.78 10.24
N SER A 14 -8.07 50.51 9.91
CA SER A 14 -9.03 49.39 9.75
C SER A 14 -9.40 48.96 8.33
N LEU A 15 -8.89 47.78 7.94
CA LEU A 15 -9.61 46.56 7.47
C LEU A 15 -8.55 45.62 6.85
N LEU A 16 -8.12 44.52 7.50
CA LEU A 16 -8.71 43.17 7.41
C LEU A 16 -9.21 42.87 5.98
N ALA A 17 -8.72 41.88 5.21
CA ALA A 17 -8.29 40.52 5.53
C ALA A 17 -7.68 39.89 4.22
N PRO A 18 -7.62 38.56 4.01
CA PRO A 18 -6.68 37.59 4.60
C PRO A 18 -5.98 36.68 3.56
N LEU A 19 -5.08 35.82 4.06
CA LEU A 19 -4.75 34.46 3.58
C LEU A 19 -4.83 34.14 2.06
N MET A 20 -3.69 34.04 1.40
CA MET A 20 -3.42 32.96 0.44
C MET A 20 -2.41 32.03 1.14
N GLY A 21 -2.73 30.80 1.55
CA GLY A 21 -3.51 29.82 0.81
C GLY A 21 -2.61 28.96 -0.09
N LEU A 22 -1.37 28.64 0.31
CA LEU A 22 -0.64 27.51 -0.28
C LEU A 22 -1.18 26.22 0.35
N ALA A 23 -2.28 25.74 -0.24
CA ALA A 23 -2.65 24.35 -0.10
C ALA A 23 -1.56 23.51 -0.79
N CYS A 24 -0.70 22.86 0.00
CA CYS A 24 -0.02 21.66 -0.46
C CYS A 24 -1.10 20.59 -0.68
N LEU A 25 -1.74 20.62 -1.86
CA LEU A 25 -2.37 19.44 -2.43
C LEU A 25 -1.25 18.44 -2.78
N ALA A 26 -0.72 17.80 -1.75
CA ALA A 26 -0.26 16.43 -1.90
C ALA A 26 -1.49 15.53 -1.76
N THR A 27 -2.46 15.69 -2.68
CA THR A 27 -3.34 14.57 -2.99
C THR A 27 -2.46 13.56 -3.69
N GLN A 28 -1.80 12.69 -2.94
CA GLN A 28 -1.51 11.37 -3.46
C GLN A 28 -2.88 10.82 -3.87
N PRO A 29 -3.13 10.56 -5.17
CA PRO A 29 -4.21 9.65 -5.49
C PRO A 29 -3.73 8.32 -4.92
N GLY A 30 -4.17 8.00 -3.69
CA GLY A 30 -4.09 6.65 -3.16
C GLY A 30 -4.63 5.78 -4.27
N ALA A 31 -3.74 4.97 -4.85
CA ALA A 31 -4.05 4.22 -6.05
C ALA A 31 -5.36 3.49 -5.79
N HIS A 32 -6.42 3.88 -6.49
CA HIS A 32 -7.68 3.16 -6.46
C HIS A 32 -7.37 1.81 -7.08
N ALA A 33 -6.96 0.88 -6.24
CA ALA A 33 -6.60 -0.45 -6.65
C ALA A 33 -7.93 -1.10 -7.07
N GLN A 34 -8.04 -1.38 -8.38
CA GLN A 34 -9.31 -1.72 -9.00
C GLN A 34 -9.58 -3.22 -8.84
N ASN A 35 -10.88 -3.54 -8.78
CA ASN A 35 -11.52 -4.75 -8.25
C ASN A 35 -11.24 -6.05 -9.03
N VAL A 36 -9.97 -6.40 -9.25
CA VAL A 36 -9.63 -7.53 -10.09
C VAL A 36 -8.64 -8.45 -9.39
N ALA A 37 -9.06 -9.69 -9.27
CA ALA A 37 -8.47 -10.69 -8.41
C ALA A 37 -7.53 -11.62 -9.19
N PRO A 38 -6.37 -12.02 -8.63
CA PRO A 38 -5.73 -13.25 -9.05
C PRO A 38 -6.65 -14.43 -8.72
N PHE A 39 -6.43 -15.59 -9.34
CA PHE A 39 -7.25 -16.78 -9.06
C PHE A 39 -7.31 -17.17 -7.58
N GLY A 40 -6.26 -16.82 -6.83
CA GLY A 40 -6.24 -16.81 -5.38
C GLY A 40 -4.93 -16.25 -4.85
N PHE A 41 -4.82 -16.20 -3.53
CA PHE A 41 -3.59 -15.85 -2.82
C PHE A 41 -3.61 -16.40 -1.39
N THR A 42 -2.46 -16.44 -0.74
CA THR A 42 -2.37 -16.81 0.68
C THR A 42 -1.80 -15.66 1.48
N LEU A 43 -2.44 -15.37 2.63
CA LEU A 43 -1.90 -14.53 3.68
C LEU A 43 -1.31 -15.39 4.78
N VAL A 44 -0.13 -15.03 5.27
CA VAL A 44 0.47 -15.59 6.48
C VAL A 44 0.47 -14.52 7.57
N MET A 45 -0.22 -14.81 8.66
CA MET A 45 -0.45 -13.91 9.79
C MET A 45 -0.23 -14.68 11.08
N ASN A 46 0.74 -14.28 11.92
CA ASN A 46 1.02 -14.94 13.20
C ASN A 46 1.05 -16.48 13.09
N GLU A 47 1.84 -17.01 12.14
CA GLU A 47 1.96 -18.45 11.85
C GLU A 47 0.70 -19.14 11.28
N VAL A 48 -0.43 -18.43 11.18
CA VAL A 48 -1.64 -18.91 10.51
C VAL A 48 -1.55 -18.59 9.02
N GLN A 49 -1.81 -19.59 8.18
CA GLN A 49 -1.92 -19.41 6.74
C GLN A 49 -3.39 -19.48 6.30
N ILE A 50 -3.85 -18.49 5.55
CA ILE A 50 -5.21 -18.46 5.02
C ILE A 50 -5.15 -18.33 3.51
N TYR A 51 -5.61 -19.38 2.82
CA TYR A 51 -5.76 -19.35 1.38
C TYR A 51 -7.12 -18.76 1.00
N ILE A 52 -7.09 -17.76 0.14
CA ILE A 52 -8.24 -17.03 -0.36
C ILE A 52 -8.36 -17.39 -1.83
N ASN A 53 -9.31 -18.27 -2.13
CA ASN A 53 -9.74 -18.51 -3.50
C ASN A 53 -10.71 -17.40 -3.90
N LEU A 54 -10.46 -16.70 -4.99
CA LEU A 54 -11.33 -15.59 -5.40
C LEU A 54 -12.35 -16.01 -6.45
N GLY A 55 -12.25 -17.22 -7.02
CA GLY A 55 -13.33 -17.85 -7.81
C GLY A 55 -13.94 -16.99 -8.92
N GLY A 56 -13.20 -16.01 -9.46
CA GLY A 56 -13.71 -15.03 -10.42
C GLY A 56 -14.58 -13.90 -9.84
N ALA A 57 -14.87 -13.90 -8.53
CA ALA A 57 -15.55 -12.81 -7.86
C ALA A 57 -14.56 -11.67 -7.58
N GLY A 58 -14.75 -10.55 -8.29
CA GLY A 58 -14.01 -9.31 -8.05
C GLY A 58 -14.14 -8.87 -6.59
N GLY A 59 -13.02 -8.46 -6.00
CA GLY A 59 -13.03 -8.08 -4.59
C GLY A 59 -11.64 -7.73 -4.08
N TRP A 60 -10.62 -8.52 -4.44
CA TRP A 60 -9.26 -8.16 -4.08
C TRP A 60 -8.88 -6.86 -4.77
N THR A 61 -8.47 -5.86 -3.99
CA THR A 61 -7.98 -4.61 -4.55
C THR A 61 -6.46 -4.54 -4.51
N GLY A 62 -5.80 -5.26 -3.61
CA GLY A 62 -4.36 -5.39 -3.63
C GLY A 62 -3.71 -5.24 -2.26
N ILE A 63 -2.44 -4.84 -2.29
CA ILE A 63 -1.65 -4.48 -1.11
C ILE A 63 -1.43 -2.97 -1.17
N THR A 64 -1.80 -2.28 -0.10
CA THR A 64 -1.66 -0.84 0.04
C THR A 64 -0.64 -0.52 1.15
N GLU A 65 -0.38 0.77 1.37
CA GLU A 65 0.41 1.22 2.51
C GLU A 65 -0.21 0.79 3.85
N GLU A 66 -1.53 0.80 3.95
CA GLU A 66 -2.25 0.54 5.19
C GLU A 66 -2.43 -0.96 5.45
N GLY A 67 -2.54 -1.77 4.39
CA GLY A 67 -2.90 -3.17 4.52
C GLY A 67 -3.33 -3.86 3.23
N VAL A 68 -3.89 -5.05 3.39
CA VAL A 68 -4.36 -5.91 2.29
C VAL A 68 -5.88 -5.89 2.28
N ASP A 69 -6.47 -5.55 1.14
CA ASP A 69 -7.92 -5.61 0.93
C ASP A 69 -8.23 -6.90 0.16
N ASP A 70 -8.79 -7.86 0.88
CA ASP A 70 -8.81 -9.28 0.52
C ASP A 70 -9.97 -9.70 -0.41
N GLY A 71 -10.92 -8.79 -0.66
CA GLY A 71 -12.15 -9.08 -1.38
C GLY A 71 -13.32 -9.65 -0.57
N GLY A 72 -13.34 -9.49 0.75
CA GLY A 72 -14.53 -9.69 1.58
C GLY A 72 -14.70 -11.07 2.20
N ARG A 73 -13.64 -11.88 2.33
CA ARG A 73 -13.76 -13.28 2.79
C ARG A 73 -13.22 -13.53 4.21
N LEU A 74 -12.50 -12.59 4.82
CA LEU A 74 -11.77 -12.83 6.07
C LEU A 74 -12.44 -12.36 7.37
N LYS A 75 -13.43 -11.46 7.35
CA LYS A 75 -13.99 -10.84 8.57
C LYS A 75 -14.44 -11.84 9.65
N ASP A 76 -14.93 -13.01 9.24
CA ASP A 76 -15.45 -14.03 10.15
C ASP A 76 -14.39 -15.06 10.58
N LEU A 77 -13.19 -15.03 9.97
CA LEU A 77 -12.13 -16.01 10.18
C LEU A 77 -10.99 -15.48 11.06
N VAL A 78 -10.80 -14.16 11.11
CA VAL A 78 -9.63 -13.55 11.74
C VAL A 78 -10.04 -12.35 12.58
N LYS A 79 -9.71 -12.41 13.87
CA LYS A 79 -9.90 -11.29 14.80
C LYS A 79 -8.98 -10.13 14.42
N GLY A 80 -9.52 -8.91 14.36
CA GLY A 80 -8.77 -7.70 14.02
C GLY A 80 -8.85 -7.31 12.54
N VAL A 81 -9.56 -8.07 11.72
CA VAL A 81 -9.90 -7.68 10.34
C VAL A 81 -10.94 -6.56 10.38
N GLU A 82 -10.63 -5.48 9.68
CA GLU A 82 -11.53 -4.35 9.50
C GLU A 82 -12.51 -4.61 8.35
N THR A 83 -13.62 -3.89 8.34
CA THR A 83 -14.56 -3.89 7.23
C THR A 83 -14.52 -2.53 6.54
N ARG A 84 -14.26 -2.51 5.23
CA ARG A 84 -14.32 -1.32 4.39
C ARG A 84 -15.41 -1.53 3.33
N GLY A 85 -16.59 -0.96 3.58
CA GLY A 85 -17.78 -1.26 2.80
C GLY A 85 -18.19 -2.73 2.96
N ASN A 86 -18.27 -3.49 1.86
CA ASN A 86 -18.56 -4.92 1.88
C ASN A 86 -17.30 -5.81 1.81
N ARG A 87 -16.10 -5.22 1.96
CA ARG A 87 -14.82 -5.92 1.84
C ARG A 87 -14.09 -6.00 3.17
N SER A 88 -13.28 -7.04 3.32
CA SER A 88 -12.43 -7.23 4.48
C SER A 88 -11.08 -6.57 4.21
N PHE A 89 -10.57 -5.90 5.24
CA PHE A 89 -9.31 -5.22 5.19
C PHE A 89 -8.44 -5.73 6.32
N VAL A 90 -7.27 -6.26 5.96
CA VAL A 90 -6.30 -6.79 6.91
C VAL A 90 -5.20 -5.76 7.09
N PRO A 91 -5.05 -5.17 8.29
CA PRO A 91 -3.97 -4.24 8.57
C PRO A 91 -2.61 -4.83 8.21
N ARG A 92 -1.74 -4.03 7.57
CA ARG A 92 -0.43 -4.50 7.09
C ARG A 92 0.40 -5.13 8.21
N ALA A 93 0.33 -4.58 9.42
CA ALA A 93 1.07 -5.06 10.58
C ALA A 93 0.71 -6.49 11.02
N MET A 94 -0.45 -7.01 10.58
CA MET A 94 -0.86 -8.39 10.86
C MET A 94 -0.35 -9.39 9.82
N VAL A 95 0.02 -8.92 8.62
CA VAL A 95 0.45 -9.75 7.50
C VAL A 95 1.96 -9.80 7.45
N GLN A 96 2.52 -11.00 7.59
CA GLN A 96 3.95 -11.22 7.47
C GLN A 96 4.35 -11.59 6.05
N TYR A 97 3.59 -12.51 5.43
CA TYR A 97 3.85 -12.95 4.06
C TYR A 97 2.58 -12.94 3.20
N VAL A 98 2.77 -12.66 1.91
CA VAL A 98 1.74 -12.82 0.88
C VAL A 98 2.28 -13.69 -0.25
N CYS A 99 1.62 -14.80 -0.55
CA CYS A 99 1.99 -15.69 -1.66
C CYS A 99 0.99 -15.53 -2.82
N SER A 100 1.48 -15.66 -4.06
CA SER A 100 0.63 -15.56 -5.25
C SER A 100 -0.38 -16.69 -5.38
N GLU A 101 -0.11 -17.79 -4.66
CA GLU A 101 -0.88 -19.03 -4.62
C GLU A 101 -0.81 -19.53 -3.16
N ARG A 102 -0.64 -20.84 -2.95
CA ARG A 102 -0.37 -21.38 -1.63
C ARG A 102 1.07 -21.14 -1.21
N CYS A 103 1.21 -20.74 0.04
CA CYS A 103 2.48 -20.67 0.69
C CYS A 103 3.06 -22.09 0.94
N SER A 104 4.31 -22.34 0.54
CA SER A 104 5.13 -23.46 1.03
C SER A 104 5.30 -23.38 2.57
N SER A 105 5.50 -24.53 3.22
CA SER A 105 5.77 -24.57 4.67
C SER A 105 7.17 -24.05 5.06
N ASN A 106 8.07 -23.84 4.10
CA ASN A 106 9.50 -23.64 4.35
C ASN A 106 9.96 -22.17 4.28
N PHE A 107 9.09 -21.18 4.55
CA PHE A 107 9.46 -19.75 4.42
C PHE A 107 10.17 -19.15 5.63
N PHE A 108 10.37 -19.92 6.70
CA PHE A 108 11.05 -19.44 7.90
C PHE A 108 12.57 -19.38 7.68
N GLY A 109 12.99 -18.37 6.92
CA GLY A 109 14.39 -17.90 6.87
C GLY A 109 14.54 -16.60 7.66
N ASP A 110 15.70 -15.94 7.52
CA ASP A 110 15.92 -14.64 8.13
C ASP A 110 14.89 -13.62 7.60
N GLU A 111 14.16 -13.01 8.52
CA GLU A 111 13.17 -11.98 8.21
C GLU A 111 13.87 -10.71 7.68
N PRO A 112 13.61 -10.27 6.44
CA PRO A 112 14.17 -9.05 5.91
C PRO A 112 13.80 -7.84 6.78
N LYS A 113 14.67 -6.81 6.81
CA LYS A 113 14.38 -5.57 7.56
C LYS A 113 13.36 -4.67 6.85
N GLU A 114 13.15 -4.89 5.56
CA GLU A 114 12.31 -4.08 4.70
C GLU A 114 11.40 -4.95 3.83
N ASP A 115 10.35 -4.33 3.30
CA ASP A 115 9.46 -4.97 2.35
C ASP A 115 10.26 -5.57 1.19
N THR A 116 10.08 -6.88 0.97
CA THR A 116 10.87 -7.63 -0.01
C THR A 116 9.96 -8.52 -0.86
N VAL A 117 10.14 -8.46 -2.17
CA VAL A 117 9.47 -9.34 -3.13
C VAL A 117 10.47 -10.41 -3.57
N PHE A 118 10.11 -11.67 -3.37
CA PHE A 118 10.86 -12.82 -3.85
C PHE A 118 10.18 -13.34 -5.11
N TRP A 119 10.90 -13.32 -6.22
CA TRP A 119 10.38 -13.70 -7.53
C TRP A 119 10.61 -15.19 -7.79
N LYS A 120 9.75 -15.81 -8.61
CA LYS A 120 9.86 -17.25 -8.98
C LYS A 120 11.13 -17.57 -9.77
N ASP A 121 11.76 -16.57 -10.41
CA ASP A 121 13.06 -16.72 -11.08
C ASP A 121 14.26 -16.67 -10.12
N GLY A 122 14.02 -16.52 -8.81
CA GLY A 122 15.03 -16.48 -7.76
C GLY A 122 15.56 -15.08 -7.45
N SER A 123 15.24 -14.07 -8.27
CA SER A 123 15.61 -12.69 -7.98
C SER A 123 14.82 -12.12 -6.80
N GLN A 124 15.31 -11.01 -6.25
CA GLN A 124 14.69 -10.30 -5.13
C GLN A 124 14.73 -8.80 -5.37
N THR A 125 13.68 -8.10 -4.96
CA THR A 125 13.63 -6.63 -5.01
C THR A 125 13.07 -6.09 -3.71
N THR A 126 13.58 -4.95 -3.25
CA THR A 126 13.21 -4.33 -1.97
C THR A 126 12.64 -2.93 -2.15
N GLY A 127 11.99 -2.43 -1.10
CA GLY A 127 11.29 -1.15 -1.07
C GLY A 127 9.81 -1.34 -0.79
N ARG A 128 9.12 -0.26 -0.40
CA ARG A 128 7.74 -0.27 0.10
C ARG A 128 6.80 -0.90 -0.91
N ILE A 129 6.25 -2.07 -0.59
CA ILE A 129 5.42 -2.84 -1.55
C ILE A 129 3.99 -2.31 -1.57
N GLU A 130 3.55 -1.98 -2.78
CA GLU A 130 2.15 -1.89 -3.16
C GLU A 130 1.86 -2.88 -4.30
N VAL A 131 0.67 -3.47 -4.28
CA VAL A 131 0.16 -4.27 -5.40
C VAL A 131 -1.10 -3.62 -5.90
N ARG A 132 -1.11 -3.27 -7.17
CA ARG A 132 -2.22 -2.57 -7.81
C ARG A 132 -2.75 -3.45 -8.92
N CYS A 133 -4.03 -3.81 -8.81
CA CYS A 133 -4.73 -4.55 -9.85
C CYS A 133 -5.49 -3.61 -10.77
N GLY A 134 -5.39 -3.90 -12.07
CA GLY A 134 -6.09 -3.18 -13.13
C GLY A 134 -6.93 -4.12 -13.98
N GLU A 135 -7.32 -3.65 -15.16
CA GLU A 135 -8.14 -4.42 -16.10
C GLU A 135 -7.49 -5.76 -16.51
N TYR A 136 -8.33 -6.75 -16.84
CA TYR A 136 -7.92 -8.07 -17.35
C TYR A 136 -7.15 -8.98 -16.37
N ASN A 137 -7.42 -8.90 -15.07
CA ASN A 137 -6.80 -9.72 -14.01
C ASN A 137 -5.29 -9.54 -13.89
N ARG A 138 -4.80 -8.35 -14.24
CA ARG A 138 -3.37 -8.03 -14.19
C ARG A 138 -3.09 -7.23 -12.94
N CYS A 139 -2.23 -7.79 -12.09
CA CYS A 139 -1.81 -7.14 -10.86
C CYS A 139 -0.31 -6.89 -10.91
N PHE A 140 0.05 -5.63 -10.70
CA PHE A 140 1.42 -5.13 -10.84
C PHE A 140 2.00 -4.78 -9.49
N VAL A 141 3.29 -5.04 -9.34
CA VAL A 141 4.03 -4.79 -8.11
C VAL A 141 4.78 -3.48 -8.24
N TYR A 142 4.51 -2.57 -7.31
CA TYR A 142 5.20 -1.30 -7.16
C TYR A 142 6.04 -1.36 -5.90
N GLN A 143 7.28 -0.85 -5.98
CA GLN A 143 8.11 -0.59 -4.81
C GLN A 143 8.52 0.87 -4.80
N ASP A 144 8.24 1.55 -3.69
CA ASP A 144 8.45 3.00 -3.53
C ASP A 144 7.76 3.80 -4.65
N GLY A 145 6.55 3.40 -5.00
CA GLY A 145 5.73 4.03 -6.05
C GLY A 145 6.18 3.77 -7.48
N LYS A 146 7.22 2.95 -7.71
CA LYS A 146 7.75 2.63 -9.06
C LYS A 146 7.53 1.16 -9.43
N PRO A 147 7.20 0.84 -10.69
CA PRO A 147 7.13 -0.54 -11.15
C PRO A 147 8.54 -1.16 -11.10
N ARG A 148 8.68 -2.32 -10.45
CA ARG A 148 9.99 -2.95 -10.16
C ARG A 148 10.15 -4.37 -10.70
N HIS A 149 9.29 -4.77 -11.63
CA HIS A 149 9.33 -6.12 -12.18
C HIS A 149 10.63 -6.40 -12.99
N PRO A 150 11.22 -7.60 -12.88
CA PRO A 150 12.51 -7.90 -13.52
C PRO A 150 12.48 -7.88 -15.06
N LYS A 151 11.28 -7.90 -15.67
CA LYS A 151 11.06 -7.87 -17.13
C LYS A 151 9.71 -7.23 -17.42
N ALA A 152 9.62 -6.37 -18.45
CA ALA A 152 8.34 -5.83 -18.91
C ALA A 152 7.43 -6.97 -19.36
N SER A 153 6.31 -7.15 -18.67
CA SER A 153 5.31 -8.18 -18.99
C SER A 153 3.94 -7.54 -19.08
N TYR A 154 3.23 -7.84 -20.17
CA TYR A 154 1.84 -7.45 -20.37
C TYR A 154 0.88 -8.30 -19.51
N GLU A 155 1.34 -9.39 -18.92
CA GLU A 155 0.52 -10.34 -18.14
C GLU A 155 0.35 -9.94 -16.66
N GLY A 156 1.00 -8.85 -16.24
CA GLY A 156 1.12 -8.50 -14.83
C GLY A 156 2.25 -9.25 -14.13
N ASP A 157 2.44 -8.94 -12.86
CA ASP A 157 3.55 -9.43 -12.04
C ASP A 157 3.13 -10.58 -11.12
N TRP A 158 1.84 -10.67 -10.79
CA TRP A 158 1.35 -11.63 -9.81
C TRP A 158 1.75 -13.09 -10.08
N PRO A 159 1.67 -13.62 -11.32
CA PRO A 159 2.08 -15.00 -11.59
C PRO A 159 3.58 -15.27 -11.36
N ARG A 160 4.40 -14.22 -11.32
CA ARG A 160 5.86 -14.27 -11.17
C ARG A 160 6.31 -14.11 -9.73
N VAL A 161 5.43 -13.63 -8.84
CA VAL A 161 5.72 -13.52 -7.42
C VAL A 161 5.77 -14.91 -6.82
N LYS A 162 6.83 -15.24 -6.08
CA LYS A 162 6.89 -16.45 -5.27
C LYS A 162 6.23 -16.18 -3.92
N TYR A 163 6.70 -15.15 -3.24
CA TYR A 163 6.09 -14.58 -2.05
C TYR A 163 6.61 -13.15 -1.82
N MET A 164 5.90 -12.40 -0.99
CA MET A 164 6.30 -11.08 -0.51
C MET A 164 6.42 -11.15 1.00
N TYR A 165 7.49 -10.56 1.54
CA TYR A 165 7.61 -10.26 2.96
C TYR A 165 7.16 -8.80 3.17
N LEU A 166 6.20 -8.59 4.05
CA LEU A 166 5.77 -7.26 4.44
C LEU A 166 6.42 -6.95 5.79
N ALA A 167 7.42 -6.07 5.79
CA ALA A 167 8.09 -5.68 7.01
C ALA A 167 7.08 -5.01 7.94
N LYS A 168 7.11 -5.40 9.21
CA LYS A 168 6.38 -4.68 10.26
C LYS A 168 6.93 -3.26 10.24
N SER A 169 6.09 -2.28 9.83
CA SER A 169 6.52 -0.89 9.80
C SER A 169 7.20 -0.57 11.13
N ALA A 170 8.46 -0.13 11.07
CA ALA A 170 9.04 0.55 12.21
C ALA A 170 8.05 1.65 12.57
N LYS A 171 7.58 1.67 13.82
CA LYS A 171 6.73 2.75 14.33
C LYS A 171 7.33 4.08 13.86
N PRO A 172 6.53 5.01 13.30
CA PRO A 172 7.03 6.35 13.00
C PRO A 172 7.62 7.00 14.25
#